data_AF-A0A450TC88-F1
#
_entry.id   AF-A0A450TC88-F1
#
_cell.length_a   1.000
_cell.length_b   1.000
_cell.length_c   1.000
_cell.angle_alpha   90.00
_cell.angle_beta   90.00
_cell.angle_gamma   90.00
#
_symmetry.space_group_name_H-M   'P 1'
#
loop_
_entity.id
_entity.type
_entity.pdbx_description
1 polymer ?
#
loop_
_entity_poly.entity_id
_entity_poly.type
_entity_poly.pdbx_seq_one_letter_code
_entity_poly.pdbx_strand_id
1 'polypeptide(L)'
;MQKMIPAVIIVGLLAAAVYNLFITDNQGQIVYRNHCGACHAQGSAGAPTFGNEDEWAPRIAKGIDALYASAWNGLNGMPPKGGKKDASEDEIESAVDYMVSKSGG
;
A
#
# COMPACT_ATOMS: atom_id res chain seq x y z
N MET A 1 -27.38 -34.52 12.08
CA MET A 1 -26.90 -33.74 10.92
C MET A 1 -27.18 -32.22 11.05
N GLN A 2 -28.19 -31.77 11.80
CA GLN A 2 -28.50 -30.34 12.03
C GLN A 2 -27.48 -29.55 12.88
N LYS A 3 -26.63 -30.22 13.67
CA LYS A 3 -25.70 -29.54 14.61
C LYS A 3 -24.36 -29.12 13.99
N MET A 4 -24.07 -29.52 12.75
CA MET A 4 -22.78 -29.26 12.08
C MET A 4 -22.84 -28.10 11.08
N ILE A 5 -24.04 -27.67 10.69
CA ILE A 5 -24.27 -26.59 9.72
C ILE A 5 -23.76 -25.22 10.23
N PRO A 6 -23.92 -24.82 11.52
CA PRO A 6 -23.42 -23.53 11.98
C PRO A 6 -21.89 -23.47 12.02
N ALA A 7 -21.23 -24.57 12.40
CA ALA A 7 -19.78 -24.64 12.54
C ALA A 7 -19.04 -24.55 11.19
N VAL A 8 -19.60 -25.15 10.12
CA VAL A 8 -19.00 -25.10 8.77
C VAL A 8 -19.11 -23.70 8.16
N ILE A 9 -20.23 -22.99 8.38
CA ILE A 9 -20.41 -21.61 7.91
C ILE A 9 -19.46 -20.65 8.66
N ILE A 10 -19.32 -20.81 9.98
CA ILE A 10 -18.41 -19.98 10.78
C ILE A 10 -16.95 -20.21 10.37
N VAL A 11 -16.52 -21.46 10.14
CA VAL A 11 -15.16 -21.77 9.68
C VAL A 11 -14.91 -21.22 8.26
N GLY A 12 -15.89 -21.32 7.35
CA GLY A 12 -15.77 -20.80 5.99
C GLY A 12 -15.66 -19.27 5.91
N LEU A 13 -16.44 -18.55 6.72
CA LEU A 13 -16.40 -17.08 6.77
C LEU A 13 -15.10 -16.56 7.41
N LEU A 14 -14.61 -17.23 8.46
CA LEU A 14 -13.32 -16.90 9.05
C LEU A 14 -12.19 -17.12 8.04
N ALA A 15 -12.17 -18.25 7.33
CA ALA A 15 -11.15 -18.53 6.31
C ALA A 15 -11.12 -17.47 5.19
N ALA A 16 -12.28 -16.99 4.72
CA ALA A 16 -12.36 -15.93 3.71
C ALA A 16 -11.84 -14.58 4.25
N ALA A 17 -12.18 -14.22 5.49
CA ALA A 17 -11.69 -12.99 6.11
C ALA A 17 -10.17 -13.01 6.30
N VAL A 18 -9.59 -14.13 6.74
CA VAL A 18 -8.13 -14.23 6.88
C VAL A 18 -7.43 -14.19 5.52
N TYR A 19 -8.01 -14.84 4.50
CA TYR A 19 -7.44 -14.83 3.14
C TYR A 19 -7.40 -13.42 2.54
N ASN A 20 -8.45 -12.62 2.74
CA ASN A 20 -8.49 -11.23 2.28
C ASN A 20 -7.43 -10.36 2.97
N LEU A 21 -7.20 -10.55 4.28
CA LEU A 21 -6.15 -9.82 5.02
C LEU A 21 -4.74 -10.10 4.49
N PHE A 22 -4.45 -11.35 4.10
CA PHE A 22 -3.15 -11.71 3.52
C PHE A 22 -2.96 -11.18 2.10
N ILE A 23 -4.03 -11.11 1.31
CA ILE A 23 -3.97 -10.57 -0.06
C ILE A 23 -3.65 -9.07 -0.02
N THR A 24 -4.29 -8.31 0.87
CA THR A 24 -4.07 -6.87 1.01
C THR A 24 -2.65 -6.56 1.52
N ASP A 25 -2.14 -7.33 2.49
CA ASP A 25 -0.78 -7.15 3.03
C ASP A 25 0.30 -7.29 1.94
N ASN A 26 0.09 -8.20 0.98
CA ASN A 26 1.05 -8.41 -0.11
C ASN A 26 0.85 -7.45 -1.30
N GLN A 27 -0.37 -6.93 -1.51
CA GLN A 27 -0.68 -6.08 -2.67
C GLN A 27 0.17 -4.81 -2.69
N GLY A 28 0.26 -4.10 -1.57
CA GLY A 28 1.07 -2.88 -1.46
C GLY A 28 2.54 -3.12 -1.75
N GLN A 29 3.10 -4.20 -1.20
CA GLN A 29 4.48 -4.60 -1.45
C GLN A 29 4.74 -4.93 -2.93
N ILE A 30 3.81 -5.62 -3.59
CA ILE A 30 3.90 -5.97 -5.01
C ILE A 30 3.91 -4.71 -5.87
N VAL A 31 2.98 -3.78 -5.64
CA VAL A 31 2.90 -2.51 -6.38
C VAL A 31 4.15 -1.67 -6.12
N TYR A 32 4.60 -1.56 -4.87
CA TYR A 32 5.85 -0.91 -4.52
C TYR A 32 7.02 -1.48 -5.33
N ARG A 33 7.23 -2.80 -5.28
CA ARG A 33 8.36 -3.45 -5.95
C ARG A 33 8.35 -3.23 -7.47
N ASN A 34 7.18 -3.26 -8.09
CA ASN A 34 7.05 -3.23 -9.55
C ASN A 34 7.03 -1.80 -10.12
N HIS A 35 6.61 -0.81 -9.34
CA HIS A 35 6.35 0.54 -9.85
C HIS A 35 7.02 1.65 -9.03
N CYS A 36 6.89 1.63 -7.71
CA CYS A 36 7.36 2.73 -6.85
C CYS A 36 8.86 2.64 -6.54
N GLY A 37 9.38 1.41 -6.38
CA GLY A 37 10.73 1.12 -5.92
C GLY A 37 11.82 1.60 -6.88
N ALA A 38 11.51 1.77 -8.17
CA ALA A 38 12.43 2.31 -9.16
C ALA A 38 12.97 3.70 -8.76
N CYS A 39 12.15 4.49 -8.07
CA CYS A 39 12.57 5.80 -7.55
C CYS A 39 12.81 5.79 -6.05
N HIS A 40 11.92 5.15 -5.29
CA HIS A 40 11.93 5.25 -3.84
C HIS A 40 12.94 4.34 -3.15
N ALA A 41 13.46 3.28 -3.78
CA ALA A 41 14.39 2.38 -3.10
C ALA A 41 15.72 3.04 -2.71
N GLN A 42 16.17 4.03 -3.49
CA GLN A 42 17.46 4.73 -3.32
C GLN A 42 17.32 6.25 -3.46
N GLY A 43 16.09 6.77 -3.41
CA GLY A 43 15.81 8.21 -3.53
C GLY A 43 16.18 8.84 -4.88
N SER A 44 16.03 8.09 -5.97
CA SER A 44 16.39 8.61 -7.31
C SER A 44 15.48 9.77 -7.71
N ALA A 45 16.03 10.71 -8.47
CA ALA A 45 15.36 11.96 -8.87
C ALA A 45 14.79 12.80 -7.70
N GLY A 46 15.31 12.63 -6.47
CA GLY A 46 14.84 13.34 -5.29
C GLY A 46 13.58 12.75 -4.64
N ALA A 47 13.21 11.52 -5.02
CA ALA A 47 12.16 10.78 -4.33
C ALA A 47 12.54 10.52 -2.86
N PRO A 48 11.58 10.53 -1.91
CA PRO A 48 11.86 10.11 -0.54
C PRO A 48 12.25 8.63 -0.50
N THR A 49 13.36 8.33 0.16
CA THR A 49 13.92 6.99 0.27
C THR A 49 13.02 6.14 1.16
N PHE A 50 12.59 5.00 0.65
CA PHE A 50 11.79 4.02 1.39
C PHE A 50 12.54 3.55 2.63
N GLY A 51 11.87 3.59 3.78
CA GLY A 51 12.45 3.24 5.07
C GLY A 51 13.25 4.36 5.75
N ASN A 52 13.40 5.53 5.11
CA ASN A 52 14.06 6.67 5.75
C ASN A 52 13.05 7.47 6.59
N GLU A 53 13.00 7.21 7.89
CA GLU A 53 12.07 7.87 8.81
C GLU A 53 12.19 9.40 8.81
N ASP A 54 13.40 9.96 8.73
CA ASP A 54 13.61 11.41 8.74
C ASP A 54 13.02 12.08 7.49
N GLU A 55 13.13 11.43 6.33
CA GLU A 55 12.52 11.92 5.10
C GLU A 55 10.99 11.76 5.10
N TRP A 56 10.47 10.70 5.71
CA TRP A 56 9.05 10.38 5.71
C TRP A 56 8.25 11.08 6.81
N ALA A 57 8.83 11.38 7.97
CA ALA A 57 8.16 12.06 9.08
C ALA A 57 7.38 13.34 8.66
N PRO A 58 7.98 14.33 7.94
CA PRO A 58 7.24 15.52 7.51
C PRO A 58 6.20 15.24 6.42
N ARG A 59 6.25 14.08 5.77
CA ARG A 59 5.26 13.65 4.77
C ARG A 59 4.08 12.98 5.47
N ILE A 60 4.35 12.05 6.39
CA ILE A 60 3.36 11.38 7.24
C ILE A 60 2.57 12.41 8.05
N ALA A 61 3.22 13.46 8.56
CA ALA A 61 2.57 14.55 9.27
C ALA A 61 1.51 15.31 8.46
N LYS A 62 1.47 15.18 7.12
CA LYS A 62 0.42 15.77 6.27
C LYS A 62 -0.87 14.95 6.27
N GLY A 63 -0.85 13.74 6.82
CA GLY A 63 -1.97 12.80 6.82
C GLY A 63 -1.97 11.89 5.60
N ILE A 64 -2.56 10.70 5.77
CA ILE A 64 -2.54 9.63 4.77
C ILE A 64 -3.26 10.01 3.47
N ASP A 65 -4.40 10.71 3.56
CA ASP A 65 -5.16 11.17 2.39
C ASP A 65 -4.34 12.07 1.46
N ALA A 66 -3.48 12.91 2.03
CA ALA A 66 -2.58 13.77 1.25
C ALA A 66 -1.50 12.96 0.51
N LEU A 67 -1.05 11.85 1.11
CA LEU A 67 -0.09 10.93 0.49
C LEU A 67 -0.76 10.14 -0.64
N TYR A 68 -1.98 9.65 -0.42
CA TYR A 68 -2.78 9.01 -1.47
C TYR A 68 -3.02 9.95 -2.64
N ALA A 69 -3.45 11.18 -2.38
CA ALA A 69 -3.66 12.17 -3.42
C ALA A 69 -2.38 12.47 -4.21
N SER A 70 -1.23 12.54 -3.53
CA SER A 70 0.06 12.73 -4.19
C SER A 70 0.43 11.53 -5.07
N ALA A 71 0.26 10.30 -4.58
CA ALA A 71 0.55 9.07 -5.31
C ALA A 71 -0.37 8.88 -6.53
N TRP A 72 -1.66 9.21 -6.37
CA TRP A 72 -2.65 9.13 -7.43
C TRP A 72 -2.40 10.16 -8.54
N ASN A 73 -2.20 11.42 -8.18
CA ASN A 73 -2.10 12.52 -9.15
C ASN A 73 -0.68 12.77 -9.66
N GLY A 74 0.34 12.29 -8.95
CA GLY A 74 1.75 12.62 -9.20
C GLY A 74 2.18 13.93 -8.53
N LEU A 75 3.48 14.08 -8.27
CA LEU A 75 4.06 15.25 -7.60
C LEU A 75 5.56 15.37 -7.89
N ASN A 76 6.03 16.57 -8.25
CA ASN A 76 7.47 16.91 -8.35
C ASN A 76 8.32 15.89 -9.13
N GLY A 77 7.81 15.39 -10.26
CA GLY A 77 8.50 14.40 -11.10
C GLY A 77 8.08 12.95 -10.83
N MET A 78 7.36 12.67 -9.74
CA MET A 78 6.64 11.40 -9.59
C MET A 78 5.46 11.37 -10.56
N PRO A 79 5.37 10.38 -11.47
CA PRO A 79 4.24 10.26 -12.40
C PRO A 79 2.94 9.92 -11.67
N PRO A 80 1.76 10.26 -12.23
CA PRO A 80 0.47 9.81 -11.71
C PRO A 80 0.44 8.29 -11.50
N LYS A 81 -0.15 7.85 -10.39
CA LYS A 81 -0.28 6.44 -9.99
C LYS A 81 1.07 5.69 -9.92
N GLY A 82 2.16 6.40 -9.61
CA GLY A 82 3.52 5.84 -9.64
C GLY A 82 3.94 5.27 -11.00
N GLY A 83 3.30 5.69 -12.09
CA GLY A 83 3.56 5.22 -13.45
C GLY A 83 2.80 3.94 -13.85
N LYS A 84 1.97 3.37 -12.97
CA LYS A 84 1.09 2.25 -13.31
C LYS A 84 -0.15 2.77 -14.05
N LYS A 85 -0.19 2.58 -15.37
CA LYS A 85 -1.24 3.13 -16.28
C LYS A 85 -2.66 2.72 -15.86
N ASP A 86 -2.83 1.45 -15.49
CA ASP A 86 -4.12 0.86 -15.12
C ASP A 86 -4.13 0.47 -13.64
N ALA A 87 -3.76 1.40 -12.76
CA ALA A 87 -3.89 1.19 -11.31
C ALA A 87 -5.31 1.49 -10.83
N SER A 88 -5.85 0.63 -9.96
CA SER A 88 -6.97 0.96 -9.09
C SER A 88 -6.53 1.85 -7.93
N GLU A 89 -7.49 2.51 -7.28
CA GLU A 89 -7.24 3.30 -6.06
C GLU A 89 -6.66 2.40 -4.96
N ASP A 90 -7.30 1.26 -4.69
CA ASP A 90 -6.84 0.26 -3.70
C ASP A 90 -5.36 -0.16 -3.90
N GLU A 91 -4.92 -0.34 -5.15
CA GLU A 91 -3.53 -0.72 -5.44
C GLU A 91 -2.54 0.39 -5.06
N ILE A 92 -2.92 1.65 -5.31
CA ILE A 92 -2.08 2.81 -5.00
C ILE A 92 -2.09 3.09 -3.50
N GLU A 93 -3.26 3.07 -2.87
CA GLU A 93 -3.40 3.25 -1.42
C GLU A 93 -2.63 2.18 -0.66
N SER A 94 -2.79 0.90 -1.02
CA SER A 94 -2.03 -0.20 -0.40
C SER A 94 -0.51 -0.01 -0.57
N ALA A 95 -0.05 0.51 -1.72
CA ALA A 95 1.37 0.78 -1.93
C ALA A 95 1.87 1.92 -1.04
N VAL A 96 1.08 2.98 -0.88
CA VAL A 96 1.39 4.10 0.02
C VAL A 96 1.43 3.60 1.46
N ASP A 97 0.45 2.81 1.91
CA ASP A 97 0.43 2.20 3.24
C ASP A 97 1.65 1.34 3.50
N TYR A 98 2.02 0.51 2.53
CA TYR A 98 3.24 -0.29 2.61
C TYR A 98 4.49 0.59 2.76
N MET A 99 4.58 1.71 2.04
CA MET A 99 5.71 2.62 2.14
C MET A 99 5.75 3.37 3.47
N VAL A 100 4.61 3.85 3.95
CA VAL A 100 4.47 4.56 5.22
C VAL A 100 4.79 3.64 6.40
N SER A 101 4.20 2.45 6.44
CA SER A 101 4.42 1.46 7.52
C SER A 101 5.87 0.98 7.64
N LYS A 102 6.65 1.11 6.57
CA LYS A 102 8.07 0.77 6.55
C LYS A 102 8.97 1.97 6.80
N SER A 103 8.41 3.17 6.90
CA SER A 103 9.14 4.44 7.02
C SER A 103 8.71 5.25 8.26
N GLY A 104 8.24 4.58 9.31
CA GLY A 104 7.97 5.18 10.63
C GLY A 104 6.52 5.64 10.88
N GLY A 105 5.55 5.19 10.07
CA GLY A 105 4.12 5.47 10.23
C GLY A 105 3.27 4.25 10.53
#